data_AF-A0A4U1F487-F1
#
_entry.id   AF-A0A4U1F487-F1
#
_cell.length_a   1.000
_cell.length_b   1.000
_cell.length_c   1.000
_cell.angle_alpha   90.00
_cell.angle_beta   90.00
_cell.angle_gamma   90.00
#
_symmetry.space_group_name_H-M   'P 1'
#
loop_
_entity.id
_entity.type
_entity.pdbx_description
1 polymer ?
#
loop_
_entity_poly.entity_id
_entity_poly.type
_entity_poly.pdbx_seq_one_letter_code
_entity_poly.pdbx_strand_id
1 'polypeptide(L)' 'MSFKAKTCEGDYCPEEKMFGFHKPKMYRSIEGCCICRAKSSSSQFTDSERYEKDFQSRFGLHETHSGDICNACVLL' A
#
# COMPACT_ATOMS: atom_id res chain seq x y z
N MET A 1 -0.68 -28.10 10.73
CA MET A 1 -0.46 -27.46 9.42
C MET A 1 -0.34 -25.97 9.66
N SER A 2 0.88 -25.48 9.80
CA SER A 2 1.17 -24.10 10.18
C SER A 2 0.86 -23.16 9.02
N PHE A 3 -0.02 -22.19 9.25
CA PHE A 3 -0.22 -21.06 8.34
C PHE A 3 1.08 -20.27 8.28
N LYS A 4 1.89 -20.54 7.26
CA LYS A 4 3.12 -19.80 7.02
C LYS A 4 2.71 -18.51 6.32
N ALA A 5 2.61 -17.43 7.10
CA ALA A 5 2.50 -16.08 6.57
C ALA A 5 3.64 -15.89 5.56
N LYS A 6 3.31 -15.73 4.28
CA LYS A 6 4.27 -15.36 3.25
C LYS A 6 4.74 -13.95 3.58
N THR A 7 5.88 -13.84 4.23
CA THR A 7 6.69 -12.63 4.21
C THR A 7 7.11 -12.40 2.76
N CYS A 8 6.58 -11.35 2.14
CA CYS A 8 7.01 -10.88 0.83
C CYS A 8 8.39 -10.22 0.96
N GLU A 9 9.44 -11.03 1.00
CA GLU A 9 10.81 -10.55 0.85
C GLU A 9 11.23 -10.66 -0.63
N GLY A 10 11.41 -9.50 -1.25
CA GLY A 10 11.92 -9.34 -2.62
C GLY A 10 10.84 -9.51 -3.69
N ASP A 11 10.28 -8.41 -4.19
CA ASP A 11 9.27 -8.49 -5.25
C ASP A 11 9.44 -7.40 -6.31
N TYR A 12 10.38 -7.64 -7.23
CA TYR A 12 10.29 -7.11 -8.59
C TYR A 12 9.56 -8.17 -9.43
N CYS A 13 8.26 -8.00 -9.64
CA CYS A 13 7.50 -8.86 -10.55
C CYS A 13 7.79 -8.43 -11.99
N PRO A 14 8.38 -9.28 -12.84
CA PRO A 14 8.60 -8.93 -14.23
C PRO A 14 7.25 -8.74 -14.93
N GLU A 15 7.12 -7.65 -15.67
CA GLU A 15 5.97 -7.35 -16.53
C GLU A 15 5.97 -8.34 -17.71
N GLU A 16 5.53 -9.57 -17.46
CA GLU A 16 5.50 -10.64 -18.47
C GLU A 16 4.34 -10.40 -19.45
N LYS A 17 4.71 -9.89 -20.63
CA LYS A 17 3.97 -9.94 -21.90
C LYS A 17 3.19 -11.25 -22.05
N MET A 18 1.87 -11.24 -21.88
CA MET A 18 0.96 -12.15 -22.58
C MET A 18 -0.37 -11.47 -22.89
N PHE A 19 -0.88 -11.76 -24.09
CA PHE A 19 -2.10 -11.25 -24.71
C PHE A 19 -3.36 -11.63 -23.91
N GLY A 20 -4.28 -10.66 -23.70
CA GLY A 20 -5.67 -10.91 -23.31
C GLY A 20 -5.96 -10.95 -21.81
N PHE A 21 -6.99 -10.20 -21.41
CA PHE A 21 -7.55 -10.00 -20.06
C PHE A 21 -6.76 -9.06 -19.15
N HIS A 22 -7.37 -7.91 -18.84
CA HIS A 22 -6.83 -6.84 -17.99
C HIS A 22 -6.37 -7.40 -16.64
N LYS A 23 -5.06 -7.65 -16.52
CA LYS A 23 -4.39 -7.95 -15.26
C LYS A 23 -4.42 -6.67 -14.43
N PRO A 24 -4.99 -6.66 -13.21
CA PRO A 24 -4.94 -5.47 -12.39
C PRO A 24 -3.47 -5.12 -12.12
N LYS A 25 -3.06 -3.91 -12.52
CA LYS A 25 -1.77 -3.35 -12.10
C LYS A 25 -1.81 -3.25 -10.58
N MET A 26 -1.13 -4.18 -9.90
CA MET A 26 -0.87 -4.02 -8.48
C MET A 26 0.25 -3.00 -8.34
N TYR A 27 -0.09 -1.85 -7.79
CA TYR A 27 0.87 -0.80 -7.51
C TYR A 27 1.65 -1.17 -6.26
N ARG A 28 2.94 -0.86 -6.26
CA ARG A 28 3.86 -1.15 -5.15
C ARG A 28 4.57 0.11 -4.70
N SER A 29 4.64 0.29 -3.39
CA SER A 29 5.48 1.31 -2.76
C SER A 29 6.70 0.62 -2.15
N ILE A 30 7.86 1.27 -2.23
CA ILE A 30 9.13 0.77 -1.70
C ILE A 30 9.06 0.69 -0.17
N GLU A 31 8.57 1.77 0.44
CA GLU A 31 8.40 1.88 1.89
C GLU A 31 7.08 1.26 2.36
N GLY A 32 6.03 1.33 1.53
CA GLY A 32 4.68 0.87 1.87
C GLY A 32 3.84 1.98 2.51
N CYS A 33 2.55 1.69 2.68
CA CYS A 33 1.60 2.64 3.26
C CYS A 33 2.11 3.16 4.61
N CYS A 34 2.17 4.48 4.81
CA CYS A 34 2.64 5.06 6.07
C CYS A 34 1.71 4.72 7.26
N ILE A 35 0.46 4.30 7.00
CA ILE A 35 -0.53 3.89 8.01
C ILE A 35 -0.52 2.37 8.25
N CYS A 36 -0.85 1.57 7.24
CA CYS A 36 -1.02 0.12 7.41
C CYS A 36 0.20 -0.72 7.00
N ARG A 37 1.29 -0.07 6.55
CA ARG A 37 2.54 -0.70 6.08
C ARG A 37 2.40 -1.67 4.91
N ALA A 38 1.23 -1.71 4.27
CA ALA A 38 1.01 -2.50 3.07
C ALA A 38 1.88 -1.98 1.92
N LYS A 39 2.71 -2.85 1.33
CA LYS A 39 3.58 -2.53 0.19
C LYS A 39 2.92 -2.77 -1.17
N SER A 40 1.74 -3.38 -1.17
CA SER A 40 0.97 -3.68 -2.37
C SER A 40 -0.47 -3.21 -2.19
N SER A 41 -1.02 -2.63 -3.26
CA SER A 41 -2.39 -2.16 -3.32
C SER A 41 -2.97 -2.43 -4.70
N SER A 42 -4.28 -2.67 -4.76
CA SER A 42 -5.02 -2.81 -6.03
C SER A 42 -5.15 -1.49 -6.80
N SER A 43 -4.83 -0.37 -6.15
CA SER A 43 -4.84 0.99 -6.70
C SER A 43 -3.50 1.67 -6.41
N GLN A 44 -3.19 2.73 -7.16
CA GLN A 44 -1.96 3.50 -6.96
C GLN A 44 -1.91 4.06 -5.52
N PHE A 45 -0.69 4.09 -4.97
CA PHE A 45 -0.45 4.83 -3.74
C PHE A 45 -0.53 6.33 -4.02
N THR A 46 -1.04 7.08 -3.06
CA THR A 46 -1.16 8.54 -3.11
C THR A 46 -0.33 9.15 -2.01
N ASP A 47 0.21 10.35 -2.23
CA ASP A 47 0.95 11.06 -1.22
C ASP A 47 0.09 11.42 0.01
N SER A 48 0.67 11.30 1.20
CA SER A 48 -0.02 11.50 2.48
C SER A 48 -0.32 12.96 2.82
N GLU A 49 0.32 13.96 2.20
CA GLU A 49 0.31 15.39 2.58
C GLU A 49 -1.10 15.93 2.88
N ARG A 50 -2.09 15.52 2.09
CA ARG A 50 -3.48 15.99 2.24
C ARG A 50 -4.22 15.35 3.43
N TYR A 51 -3.77 14.18 3.86
CA TYR A 51 -4.42 13.34 4.85
C TYR A 51 -3.71 13.37 6.22
N GLU A 52 -2.51 13.93 6.32
CA GLU A 52 -1.72 13.98 7.55
C GLU A 52 -2.48 14.58 8.73
N LYS A 53 -3.32 15.58 8.45
CA LYS A 53 -4.18 16.29 9.41
C LYS A 53 -5.24 15.36 10.02
N ASP A 54 -5.70 14.39 9.23
CA ASP A 54 -6.76 13.48 9.60
C ASP A 54 -6.23 12.20 10.26
N PHE A 55 -4.93 11.92 10.18
CA PHE A 55 -4.37 10.69 10.76
C PHE A 55 -4.57 10.58 12.27
N GLN A 56 -4.39 11.69 12.98
CA GLN A 56 -4.60 11.73 14.41
C GLN A 56 -6.08 11.50 14.76
N SER A 57 -7.00 12.09 14.00
CA SER A 57 -8.45 11.99 14.25
C SER A 57 -9.01 10.61 13.92
N ARG A 58 -8.57 10.01 12.80
CA ARG A 58 -9.12 8.77 12.23
C ARG A 58 -8.46 7.51 12.77
N PHE A 59 -7.15 7.57 13.03
CA PHE A 59 -6.35 6.42 13.43
C PHE A 59 -5.75 6.56 14.84
N GLY A 60 -5.94 7.71 15.51
CA GLY A 60 -5.34 7.95 16.83
C GLY A 60 -3.81 8.00 16.78
N LEU A 61 -3.23 8.24 15.60
CA LEU A 61 -1.78 8.27 15.42
C LEU A 61 -1.24 9.58 15.99
N HIS A 62 -0.38 9.47 16.99
CA HIS A 62 0.26 10.63 17.63
C HIS A 62 1.52 11.08 16.89
N GLU A 63 2.06 10.22 16.02
CA GLU A 63 3.25 10.48 15.23
C GLU A 63 2.88 11.02 13.85
N THR A 64 3.63 12.02 13.38
CA THR A 64 3.52 12.53 12.02
C THR A 64 4.08 11.49 11.06
N HIS A 65 3.18 10.73 10.43
CA HIS A 65 3.52 9.78 9.38
C HIS A 65 3.43 10.48 8.02
N SER A 66 4.54 10.53 7.29
CA SER A 66 4.61 11.06 5.93
C SER A 66 5.04 9.96 4.96
N GLY A 67 4.54 9.98 3.73
CA GLY A 67 4.91 9.06 2.66
C GLY A 67 3.72 8.61 1.81
N ASP A 68 3.83 7.41 1.26
CA ASP A 68 2.80 6.82 0.41
C ASP A 68 1.61 6.31 1.25
N ILE A 69 0.40 6.47 0.73
CA ILE A 69 -0.84 5.96 1.32
C ILE A 69 -1.60 5.08 0.35
N CYS A 70 -2.10 3.95 0.86
CA CYS A 70 -2.98 3.09 0.07
C CYS A 70 -4.43 3.59 0.12
N ASN A 71 -5.18 3.35 -0.95
CA ASN A 71 -6.56 3.76 -1.09
C ASN A 71 -7.48 3.24 0.05
N ALA A 72 -7.21 2.06 0.59
CA ALA A 72 -7.96 1.53 1.72
C ALA A 72 -7.84 2.43 2.97
N CYS A 73 -6.66 3.01 3.22
CA CYS A 73 -6.45 3.91 4.35
C CYS A 73 -7.03 5.31 4.09
N VAL A 74 -7.18 5.71 2.83
CA VAL A 74 -7.88 6.96 2.46
C VAL A 74 -9.38 6.89 2.78
N LEU A 75 -10.00 5.73 2.54
CA LEU A 75 -11.46 5.59 2.60
C LEU A 75 -12.01 5.23 3.99
N LEU A 76 -11.16 4.81 4.93
CA LEU A 76 -11.53 4.42 6.31
C LEU A 76 -11.70 5.61 7.22
#